data_AF-M3AVQ1-F1
#
_entry.id   AF-M3AVQ1-F1
#
_cell.length_a   1.000
_cell.length_b   1.000
_cell.length_c   1.000
_cell.angle_alpha   90.00
_cell.angle_beta   90.00
_cell.angle_gamma   90.00
#
_symmetry.space_group_name_H-M   'P 1'
#
loop_
_entity.id
_entity.type
_entity.pdbx_description
1 polymer ?
#
loop_
_entity_poly.entity_id
_entity_poly.type
_entity_poly.pdbx_seq_one_letter_code
_entity_poly.pdbx_strand_id
1 'polypeptide(L)'
;MAAPVVIIFACCLSNIPAVFATPATSQVDPNFFPGVQTGLGSWFRAHNTQDHTNGHSWCNYPYTDDDPIFALCLSAMGGATFYTNETKWSESMAKYCSLEAKVTDPSTGKSMLLYIGDSFEDAYCQVRFKQLHGDPHDDKHNDINNVQWKLTGNKNARYSAPKA
;
A
#
# COMPACT_ATOMS: atom_id res chain seq x y z
N MET A 1 -51.68 8.47 56.35
CA MET A 1 -52.13 8.57 54.95
C MET A 1 -51.18 9.55 54.26
N ALA A 2 -50.26 9.02 53.44
CA ALA A 2 -49.28 9.81 52.70
C ALA A 2 -49.38 9.39 51.23
N ALA A 3 -49.62 10.35 50.33
CA ALA A 3 -49.71 10.10 48.90
C ALA A 3 -48.30 10.12 48.28
N PRO A 4 -47.98 9.24 47.32
CA PRO A 4 -46.69 9.28 46.64
C PRO A 4 -46.70 10.34 45.53
N VAL A 5 -45.65 11.15 45.50
CA VAL A 5 -45.35 12.09 44.42
C VAL A 5 -44.68 11.30 43.28
N VAL A 6 -45.30 11.31 42.10
CA VAL A 6 -44.75 10.72 40.88
C VAL A 6 -43.98 11.81 40.13
N ILE A 7 -42.66 11.68 40.03
CA ILE A 7 -41.81 12.55 39.22
C ILE A 7 -41.72 11.92 37.82
N ILE A 8 -42.35 12.55 36.83
CA ILE A 8 -42.28 12.14 35.43
C ILE A 8 -41.02 12.77 34.83
N PHE A 9 -40.02 11.94 34.53
CA PHE A 9 -38.81 12.35 33.81
C PHE A 9 -39.13 12.38 32.31
N ALA A 10 -39.36 13.58 31.77
CA ALA A 10 -39.49 13.78 30.33
C ALA A 10 -38.11 13.68 29.68
N CYS A 11 -37.79 12.51 29.12
CA CYS A 11 -36.60 12.32 28.30
C CYS A 11 -36.81 13.04 26.95
N CYS A 12 -36.19 14.20 26.77
CA CYS A 12 -36.10 14.85 25.47
C CYS A 12 -35.29 13.96 24.52
N LEU A 13 -35.99 13.17 23.70
CA LEU A 13 -35.40 12.47 22.56
C LEU A 13 -35.05 13.51 21.49
N SER A 14 -33.84 14.06 21.58
CA SER A 14 -33.24 14.82 20.49
C SER A 14 -33.04 13.86 19.31
N ASN A 15 -33.79 14.05 18.23
CA ASN A 15 -33.49 13.43 16.94
C ASN A 15 -32.15 13.97 16.45
N ILE A 16 -31.05 13.31 16.81
CA ILE A 16 -29.75 13.59 16.22
C ILE A 16 -29.72 12.84 14.88
N PRO A 17 -29.69 13.52 13.73
CA PRO A 17 -29.45 12.83 12.47
C PRO A 17 -28.08 12.15 12.56
N ALA A 18 -28.06 10.83 12.40
CA ALA A 18 -26.83 10.07 12.26
C ALA A 18 -26.13 10.55 10.98
N VAL A 19 -25.14 11.42 11.14
CA VAL A 19 -24.21 11.77 10.06
C VAL A 19 -23.32 10.55 9.89
N PHE A 20 -23.68 9.68 8.95
CA PHE A 20 -22.77 8.66 8.45
C PHE A 20 -21.66 9.40 7.72
N ALA A 21 -20.51 9.57 8.39
CA ALA A 21 -19.28 9.96 7.73
C ALA A 21 -19.00 8.91 6.65
N THR A 22 -19.14 9.29 5.39
CA THR A 22 -18.58 8.50 4.30
C THR A 22 -17.09 8.31 4.61
N PRO A 23 -16.57 7.06 4.63
CA PRO A 23 -15.15 6.86 4.82
C PRO A 23 -14.42 7.68 3.76
N ALA A 24 -13.56 8.59 4.21
CA ALA A 24 -12.73 9.37 3.31
C ALA A 24 -11.86 8.39 2.52
N THR A 25 -12.28 8.04 1.31
CA THR A 25 -11.37 7.52 0.30
C THR A 25 -10.44 8.67 0.02
N SER A 26 -9.28 8.71 0.68
CA SER A 26 -8.22 9.67 0.37
C SER A 26 -7.88 9.48 -1.11
N GLN A 27 -8.50 10.29 -1.96
CA GLN A 27 -8.18 10.31 -3.38
C GLN A 27 -6.72 10.71 -3.49
N VAL A 28 -5.98 9.77 -4.02
CA VAL A 28 -4.56 9.88 -4.34
C VAL A 28 -4.45 10.88 -5.48
N ASP A 29 -3.54 11.85 -5.38
CA ASP A 29 -3.23 12.69 -6.54
C ASP A 29 -2.68 11.79 -7.67
N PRO A 30 -3.42 11.63 -8.78
CA PRO A 30 -3.03 10.73 -9.87
C PRO A 30 -1.81 11.24 -10.64
N ASN A 31 -1.32 12.45 -10.36
CA ASN A 31 -0.19 13.06 -11.06
C ASN A 31 1.18 12.63 -10.52
N PHE A 32 1.27 11.86 -9.43
CA PHE A 32 2.57 11.37 -8.95
C PHE A 32 3.20 10.35 -9.91
N PHE A 33 2.36 9.54 -10.58
CA PHE A 33 2.77 8.59 -11.61
C PHE A 33 1.77 8.68 -12.77
N PRO A 34 1.89 9.72 -13.62
CA PRO A 34 0.88 10.00 -14.63
C PRO A 34 0.91 8.91 -15.72
N GLY A 35 -0.26 8.34 -16.01
CA GLY A 35 -0.40 7.35 -17.08
C GLY A 35 0.17 5.97 -16.73
N VAL A 36 0.49 5.20 -17.77
CA VAL A 36 1.10 3.87 -17.61
C VAL A 36 2.59 4.02 -17.40
N GLN A 37 3.08 3.46 -16.32
CA GLN A 37 4.49 3.33 -16.02
C GLN A 37 5.01 2.01 -16.59
N THR A 38 6.30 1.96 -16.93
CA THR A 38 6.98 0.75 -17.41
C THR A 38 8.26 0.53 -16.62
N GLY A 39 8.62 -0.73 -16.39
CA GLY A 39 9.87 -1.08 -15.71
C GLY A 39 10.22 -2.55 -15.86
N LEU A 40 11.38 -2.93 -15.35
CA LEU A 40 11.76 -4.33 -15.20
C LEU A 40 10.96 -4.92 -14.04
N GLY A 41 10.24 -6.00 -14.28
CA GLY A 41 9.56 -6.76 -13.23
C GLY A 41 10.46 -7.86 -12.67
N SER A 42 10.57 -8.04 -11.37
CA SER A 42 11.37 -9.14 -10.77
C SER A 42 10.60 -9.84 -9.66
N TRP A 43 11.22 -10.44 -8.64
CA TRP A 43 10.53 -10.98 -7.46
C TRP A 43 11.42 -10.93 -6.19
N PHE A 44 10.81 -10.94 -5.01
CA PHE A 44 11.47 -11.04 -3.70
C PHE A 44 10.63 -11.89 -2.76
N ARG A 45 11.30 -12.44 -1.76
CA ARG A 45 10.72 -13.04 -0.56
C ARG A 45 10.64 -11.98 0.52
N ALA A 46 9.60 -11.98 1.32
CA ALA A 46 9.35 -11.00 2.36
C ALA A 46 10.39 -11.03 3.49
N HIS A 47 10.94 -12.21 3.79
CA HIS A 47 11.97 -12.38 4.82
C HIS A 47 13.12 -13.23 4.29
N ASN A 48 14.07 -12.60 3.60
CA ASN A 48 15.22 -13.30 3.06
C ASN A 48 16.44 -12.37 2.93
N THR A 49 17.58 -12.82 3.46
CA THR A 49 18.82 -12.04 3.45
C THR A 49 19.41 -11.83 2.06
N GLN A 50 19.21 -12.77 1.12
CA GLN A 50 19.65 -12.62 -0.27
C GLN A 50 18.82 -11.58 -1.02
N ASP A 51 17.60 -11.34 -0.56
CA ASP A 51 16.66 -10.38 -1.17
C ASP A 51 16.70 -9.02 -0.44
N HIS A 52 17.57 -8.88 0.56
CA HIS A 52 17.69 -7.69 1.43
C HIS A 52 16.39 -7.34 2.16
N THR A 53 15.62 -8.36 2.54
CA THR A 53 14.33 -8.20 3.26
C THR A 53 14.37 -8.87 4.63
N ASN A 54 13.51 -8.41 5.53
CA ASN A 54 13.51 -8.82 6.95
C ASN A 54 12.09 -9.08 7.51
N GLY A 55 11.08 -9.19 6.65
CA GLY A 55 9.68 -9.38 7.00
C GLY A 55 8.95 -8.10 7.38
N HIS A 56 9.61 -6.93 7.32
CA HIS A 56 9.03 -5.63 7.63
C HIS A 56 9.28 -4.66 6.50
N SER A 57 8.23 -4.07 5.95
CA SER A 57 8.33 -3.28 4.73
C SER A 57 8.85 -1.87 5.00
N TRP A 58 9.32 -1.19 3.95
CA TRP A 58 9.61 0.25 4.00
C TRP A 58 8.38 1.08 4.40
N CYS A 59 7.16 0.60 4.09
CA CYS A 59 5.90 1.19 4.53
C CYS A 59 5.56 0.89 6.01
N ASN A 60 6.51 0.35 6.77
CA ASN A 60 6.45 0.12 8.21
C ASN A 60 5.37 -0.87 8.67
N TYR A 61 5.13 -1.93 7.90
CA TYR A 61 4.25 -3.02 8.34
C TYR A 61 4.86 -4.40 8.07
N PRO A 62 4.53 -5.40 8.90
CA PRO A 62 4.95 -6.77 8.65
C PRO A 62 4.22 -7.34 7.44
N TYR A 63 4.92 -8.10 6.60
CA TYR A 63 4.35 -8.69 5.39
C TYR A 63 4.94 -10.07 5.09
N THR A 64 4.28 -10.78 4.18
CA THR A 64 4.57 -12.16 3.78
C THR A 64 4.65 -12.27 2.25
N ASP A 65 5.16 -13.40 1.75
CA ASP A 65 5.24 -13.68 0.31
C ASP A 65 3.88 -13.69 -0.40
N ASP A 66 2.80 -13.85 0.36
CA ASP A 66 1.42 -13.91 -0.15
C ASP A 66 0.72 -12.54 -0.16
N ASP A 67 1.31 -11.51 0.46
CA ASP A 67 0.71 -10.17 0.42
C ASP A 67 0.82 -9.60 -1.02
N PRO A 68 -0.29 -9.09 -1.59
CA PRO A 68 -0.35 -8.54 -2.95
C PRO A 68 0.28 -7.15 -3.02
N ILE A 69 1.55 -7.05 -2.64
CA ILE A 69 2.30 -5.81 -2.61
C ILE A 69 3.36 -5.80 -3.70
N PHE A 70 3.83 -4.60 -4.02
CA PHE A 70 5.01 -4.43 -4.85
C PHE A 70 5.85 -3.27 -4.37
N ALA A 71 7.09 -3.29 -4.81
CA ALA A 71 8.09 -2.32 -4.43
C ALA A 71 8.44 -1.39 -5.60
N LEU A 72 8.54 -0.10 -5.32
CA LEU A 72 9.06 0.90 -6.24
C LEU A 72 10.48 1.31 -5.85
N CYS A 73 11.16 2.00 -6.77
CA CYS A 73 12.47 2.59 -6.46
C CYS A 73 12.32 3.64 -5.37
N LEU A 74 13.26 3.65 -4.43
CA LEU A 74 13.28 4.61 -3.34
C LEU A 74 13.35 6.04 -3.85
N SER A 75 14.11 6.31 -4.90
CA SER A 75 14.14 7.62 -5.57
C SER A 75 12.77 8.09 -6.06
N ALA A 76 11.97 7.19 -6.65
CA ALA A 76 10.61 7.50 -7.12
C ALA A 76 9.64 7.82 -5.98
N MET A 77 9.95 7.34 -4.76
CA MET A 77 9.20 7.61 -3.54
C MET A 77 9.82 8.72 -2.68
N GLY A 78 10.76 9.51 -3.21
CA GLY A 78 11.32 10.68 -2.54
C GLY A 78 12.67 10.46 -1.85
N GLY A 79 13.23 9.25 -1.88
CA GLY A 79 14.62 8.97 -1.51
C GLY A 79 14.91 8.85 -0.01
N ALA A 80 13.90 9.00 0.85
CA ALA A 80 14.08 9.01 2.31
C ALA A 80 13.77 7.66 2.95
N THR A 81 14.50 7.35 4.02
CA THR A 81 14.24 6.21 4.92
C THR A 81 14.08 6.74 6.34
N PHE A 82 13.58 5.91 7.25
CA PHE A 82 13.51 6.24 8.67
C PHE A 82 14.86 6.76 9.21
N TYR A 83 15.97 6.12 8.83
CA TYR A 83 17.31 6.47 9.33
C TYR A 83 17.96 7.66 8.63
N THR A 84 17.54 8.00 7.41
CA THR A 84 18.14 9.12 6.65
C THR A 84 17.37 10.43 6.83
N ASN A 85 16.04 10.38 6.90
CA ASN A 85 15.19 11.52 7.18
C ASN A 85 13.78 11.04 7.57
N GLU A 86 13.53 10.88 8.87
CA GLU A 86 12.27 10.36 9.40
C GLU A 86 11.04 11.16 8.96
N THR A 87 11.11 12.49 9.00
CA THR A 87 9.99 13.35 8.60
C THR A 87 9.63 13.13 7.13
N LYS A 88 10.62 13.18 6.24
CA LYS A 88 10.39 12.99 4.79
C LYS A 88 9.96 11.57 4.47
N TRP A 89 10.47 10.58 5.21
CA TRP A 89 10.04 9.20 5.10
C TRP A 89 8.57 9.04 5.47
N SER A 90 8.13 9.61 6.61
CA SER A 90 6.73 9.60 7.05
C SER A 90 5.78 10.28 6.07
N GLU A 91 6.16 11.45 5.53
CA GLU A 91 5.41 12.14 4.48
C GLU A 91 5.27 11.28 3.21
N SER A 92 6.36 10.61 2.82
CA SER A 92 6.38 9.74 1.65
C SER A 92 5.53 8.48 1.86
N MET A 93 5.55 7.89 3.06
CA MET A 93 4.65 6.78 3.40
C MET A 93 3.18 7.18 3.30
N ALA A 94 2.79 8.31 3.89
CA ALA A 94 1.42 8.81 3.83
C ALA A 94 0.94 9.05 2.39
N LYS A 95 1.88 9.48 1.54
CA LYS A 95 1.65 9.76 0.13
C LYS A 95 1.49 8.49 -0.71
N TYR A 96 2.44 7.54 -0.59
CA TYR A 96 2.61 6.46 -1.56
C TYR A 96 2.20 5.06 -1.06
N CYS A 97 2.28 4.78 0.24
CA CYS A 97 1.92 3.45 0.74
C CYS A 97 0.41 3.22 0.56
N SER A 98 0.05 1.95 0.40
CA SER A 98 -1.29 1.42 0.12
C SER A 98 -1.94 1.81 -1.20
N LEU A 99 -1.26 2.57 -2.05
CA LEU A 99 -1.75 2.92 -3.37
C LEU A 99 -1.93 1.66 -4.22
N GLU A 100 -3.14 1.48 -4.75
CA GLU A 100 -3.45 0.37 -5.63
C GLU A 100 -3.01 0.67 -7.07
N ALA A 101 -2.35 -0.31 -7.69
CA ALA A 101 -1.97 -0.31 -9.07
C ALA A 101 -2.53 -1.54 -9.79
N LYS A 102 -3.00 -1.35 -11.02
CA LYS A 102 -3.15 -2.45 -11.97
C LYS A 102 -1.79 -2.69 -12.61
N VAL A 103 -1.25 -3.88 -12.42
CA VAL A 103 0.02 -4.33 -12.96
C VAL A 103 -0.24 -5.37 -14.04
N THR A 104 0.46 -5.28 -15.16
CA THR A 104 0.29 -6.14 -16.34
C THR A 104 1.64 -6.66 -16.80
N ASP A 105 1.73 -7.98 -16.95
CA ASP A 105 2.83 -8.62 -17.67
C ASP A 105 2.51 -8.52 -19.17
N PRO A 106 3.29 -7.75 -19.94
CA PRO A 106 3.01 -7.55 -21.36
C PRO A 106 3.24 -8.82 -22.19
N SER A 107 4.05 -9.78 -21.70
CA SER A 107 4.36 -11.01 -22.43
C SER A 107 3.20 -11.99 -22.42
N THR A 108 2.44 -12.03 -21.32
CA THR A 108 1.28 -12.92 -21.15
C THR A 108 -0.06 -12.21 -21.26
N GLY A 109 -0.07 -10.87 -21.16
CA GLY A 109 -1.29 -10.06 -21.09
C GLY A 109 -2.04 -10.18 -19.76
N LYS A 110 -1.52 -10.95 -18.79
CA LYS A 110 -2.13 -11.12 -17.48
C LYS A 110 -1.99 -9.83 -16.68
N SER A 111 -3.03 -9.50 -15.93
CA SER A 111 -3.02 -8.37 -14.99
C SER A 111 -3.43 -8.80 -13.60
N MET A 112 -2.94 -8.06 -12.61
CA MET A 112 -3.39 -8.18 -11.23
C MET A 112 -3.42 -6.82 -10.53
N LEU A 113 -4.16 -6.74 -9.43
CA LEU A 113 -4.15 -5.58 -8.54
C LEU A 113 -3.12 -5.80 -7.44
N LEU A 114 -2.28 -4.79 -7.23
CA LEU A 114 -1.23 -4.80 -6.23
C LEU A 114 -1.14 -3.45 -5.53
N TYR A 115 -0.53 -3.43 -4.36
CA TYR A 115 -0.42 -2.25 -3.53
C TYR A 115 1.04 -1.84 -3.35
N ILE A 116 1.33 -0.53 -3.44
CA ILE A 116 2.65 -0.03 -3.07
C ILE A 116 2.85 -0.32 -1.59
N GLY A 117 3.78 -1.22 -1.30
CA GLY A 117 3.97 -1.77 0.02
C GLY A 117 5.39 -1.77 0.51
N ASP A 118 6.36 -1.63 -0.38
CA ASP A 118 7.78 -1.59 -0.03
C ASP A 118 8.54 -0.67 -0.99
N SER A 119 9.84 -0.48 -0.71
CA SER A 119 10.73 0.25 -1.58
C SER A 119 12.14 -0.34 -1.53
N PHE A 120 12.80 -0.39 -2.69
CA PHE A 120 14.20 -0.80 -2.79
C PHE A 120 15.08 0.38 -3.19
N GLU A 121 16.32 0.37 -2.70
CA GLU A 121 17.38 1.24 -3.20
C GLU A 121 17.48 1.10 -4.73
N ASP A 122 17.85 2.18 -5.41
CA ASP A 122 17.80 2.22 -6.89
C ASP A 122 18.64 1.11 -7.55
N ALA A 123 19.73 0.69 -6.90
CA ALA A 123 20.58 -0.43 -7.36
C ALA A 123 19.85 -1.79 -7.41
N TYR A 124 18.77 -1.94 -6.64
CA TYR A 124 17.95 -3.14 -6.55
C TYR A 124 16.52 -2.91 -7.02
N CYS A 125 16.24 -1.74 -7.60
CA CYS A 125 14.91 -1.37 -8.03
C CYS A 125 14.50 -2.12 -9.30
N GLN A 126 13.74 -3.18 -9.06
CA GLN A 126 12.98 -3.91 -10.05
C GLN A 126 11.57 -4.01 -9.48
N VAL A 127 10.54 -3.92 -10.32
CA VAL A 127 9.15 -3.97 -9.88
C VAL A 127 8.80 -5.42 -9.57
N ARG A 128 8.84 -5.81 -8.30
CA ARG A 128 8.89 -7.24 -7.97
C ARG A 128 7.51 -7.89 -7.74
N PHE A 129 7.22 -9.01 -8.42
CA PHE A 129 5.95 -9.74 -8.45
C PHE A 129 6.13 -11.27 -8.60
N LYS A 130 5.99 -12.03 -7.50
CA LYS A 130 5.87 -13.51 -7.60
C LYS A 130 4.49 -13.93 -8.15
N GLN A 131 3.46 -13.15 -7.85
CA GLN A 131 2.06 -13.49 -8.15
C GLN A 131 1.66 -13.28 -9.62
N LEU A 132 2.40 -12.45 -10.37
CA LEU A 132 2.08 -12.11 -11.76
C LEU A 132 2.66 -13.11 -12.78
N HIS A 133 3.88 -13.59 -12.54
CA HIS A 133 4.63 -14.43 -13.48
C HIS A 133 4.58 -15.93 -13.17
N GLY A 134 4.07 -16.30 -11.98
CA GLY A 134 4.18 -17.66 -11.46
C GLY A 134 5.44 -17.85 -10.61
N ASP A 135 5.63 -19.06 -10.08
CA ASP A 135 6.79 -19.37 -9.24
C ASP A 135 8.08 -19.35 -10.07
N PRO A 136 9.03 -18.44 -9.78
CA PRO A 136 10.31 -18.39 -10.48
C PRO A 136 11.28 -19.51 -10.06
N HIS A 137 10.87 -20.44 -9.18
CA HIS A 137 11.70 -21.57 -8.72
C HIS A 137 13.07 -21.11 -8.17
N ASP A 138 13.05 -20.04 -7.39
CA ASP A 138 14.23 -19.37 -6.84
C ASP A 138 15.21 -18.75 -7.86
N ASP A 139 14.87 -18.70 -9.16
CA ASP A 139 15.68 -18.04 -10.18
C ASP A 139 15.49 -16.51 -10.17
N LYS A 140 16.50 -15.81 -9.65
CA LYS A 140 16.55 -14.34 -9.58
C LYS A 140 16.73 -13.65 -10.92
N HIS A 141 17.00 -14.38 -11.99
CA HIS A 141 17.12 -13.85 -13.34
C HIS A 141 15.83 -14.03 -14.17
N ASN A 142 14.78 -14.62 -13.59
CA ASN A 142 13.48 -14.73 -14.22
C ASN A 142 12.68 -13.42 -14.11
N ASP A 143 13.24 -12.37 -14.70
CA ASP A 143 12.67 -11.04 -14.74
C ASP A 143 11.67 -10.89 -15.89
N ILE A 144 10.57 -10.16 -15.65
CA ILE A 144 9.62 -9.76 -16.66
C ILE A 144 10.07 -8.42 -17.26
N ASN A 145 10.45 -8.41 -18.53
CA ASN A 145 10.76 -7.16 -19.21
C ASN A 145 9.50 -6.33 -19.48
N ASN A 146 9.60 -5.02 -19.28
CA ASN A 146 8.56 -4.03 -19.62
C ASN A 146 7.22 -4.22 -18.88
N VAL A 147 7.24 -4.67 -17.63
CA VAL A 147 6.01 -4.69 -16.80
C VAL A 147 5.38 -3.32 -16.80
N GLN A 148 4.08 -3.30 -17.08
CA GLN A 148 3.27 -2.09 -17.10
C GLN A 148 2.51 -1.98 -15.80
N TRP A 149 2.45 -0.79 -15.22
CA TRP A 149 1.58 -0.55 -14.09
C TRP A 149 0.96 0.85 -14.13
N LYS A 150 -0.22 0.98 -13.54
CA LYS A 150 -0.94 2.25 -13.45
C LYS A 150 -1.73 2.30 -12.16
N LEU A 151 -1.63 3.42 -11.45
CA LEU A 151 -2.45 3.67 -10.27
C LEU A 151 -3.94 3.71 -10.62
N THR A 152 -4.75 3.06 -9.79
CA THR A 152 -6.22 3.03 -9.96
C THR A 152 -6.89 4.24 -9.33
N GLY A 153 -6.20 4.93 -8.42
CA GLY A 153 -6.75 5.99 -7.57
C GLY A 153 -7.30 5.48 -6.23
N ASN A 154 -7.29 4.17 -5.98
CA ASN A 154 -7.72 3.56 -4.73
C ASN A 154 -6.56 3.40 -3.73
N LYS A 155 -6.95 3.24 -2.45
CA LYS A 155 -6.06 2.86 -1.35
C LYS A 155 -6.63 1.68 -0.57
N ASN A 156 -5.75 0.82 -0.04
CA ASN A 156 -6.16 -0.27 0.84
C ASN A 156 -5.58 -0.09 2.26
N ALA A 157 -6.46 0.15 3.23
CA ALA A 157 -6.06 0.43 4.61
C ALA A 157 -5.21 -0.68 5.26
N ARG A 158 -5.29 -1.93 4.79
CA ARG A 158 -4.45 -3.05 5.30
C ARG A 158 -2.96 -2.82 5.04
N TYR A 159 -2.61 -2.19 3.92
CA TYR A 159 -1.22 -1.94 3.51
C TYR A 159 -0.81 -0.49 3.73
N SER A 160 -1.59 0.25 4.53
CA SER A 160 -1.22 1.60 4.93
C SER A 160 -0.18 1.53 6.04
N ALA A 161 0.73 2.51 6.04
CA ALA A 161 1.61 2.69 7.19
C ALA A 161 0.78 2.80 8.48
N PRO A 162 1.25 2.21 9.60
CA PRO A 162 0.66 2.49 10.90
C PRO A 162 0.57 4.00 11.09
N LYS A 163 -0.53 4.49 11.67
CA LYS A 163 -0.58 5.90 12.08
C LYS A 163 0.60 6.13 13.03
N ALA A 164 1.51 7.02 12.64
CA ALA A 164 2.57 7.53 13.49
C ALA A 164 1.98 8.17 14.75
#